data_AF-A0A7J0HC18-F1
#
_entry.id   AF-A0A7J0HC18-F1
#
_cell.length_a   1.000
_cell.length_b   1.000
_cell.length_c   1.000
_cell.angle_alpha   90.00
_cell.angle_beta   90.00
_cell.angle_gamma   90.00
#
_symmetry.space_group_name_H-M   'P 1'
#
loop_
_entity.id
_entity.type
_entity.pdbx_description
1 polymer ?
#
loop_
_entity_poly.entity_id
_entity_poly.type
_entity_poly.pdbx_seq_one_letter_code
_entity_poly.pdbx_strand_id
1 'polypeptide(L)'
;MIQSITITDIMHQGKIVVAGNRIAELRDLERAERSMPTVESGEVDLLLKHGSIQVVHVPKSGMVLGRVTLISLKQVDAGVNDDGDDIADDDILAGYFDGDEDGVLGEAVKEMLTTHKYRLSTTRISDPIIEIGGPEDQ
;
A
#
# COMPACT_ATOMS: atom_id res chain seq x y z
N MET A 1 -20.31 -33.09 3.28
CA MET A 1 -19.68 -31.79 2.96
C MET A 1 -20.33 -30.72 3.83
N ILE A 2 -19.56 -29.86 4.51
CA ILE A 2 -20.12 -28.80 5.35
C ILE A 2 -20.83 -27.79 4.45
N GLN A 3 -22.11 -27.56 4.68
CA GLN A 3 -22.95 -26.67 3.86
C GLN A 3 -23.02 -25.25 4.41
N SER A 4 -22.79 -25.07 5.71
CA SER A 4 -22.70 -23.76 6.35
C SER A 4 -22.00 -23.86 7.69
N ILE A 5 -21.29 -22.80 8.08
CA ILE A 5 -20.75 -22.60 9.42
C ILE A 5 -21.43 -21.37 10.00
N THR A 6 -21.92 -21.48 11.24
CA THR A 6 -22.45 -20.36 11.99
C THR A 6 -21.61 -20.18 13.25
N ILE A 7 -21.03 -19.01 13.42
CA ILE A 7 -20.34 -18.59 14.64
C ILE A 7 -21.21 -17.54 15.32
N THR A 8 -21.44 -17.69 16.61
CA THR A 8 -22.25 -16.78 17.40
C THR A 8 -21.58 -16.57 18.74
N ASP A 9 -21.76 -15.40 19.34
CA ASP A 9 -21.29 -15.16 20.70
C ASP A 9 -22.14 -15.93 21.71
N ILE A 10 -21.65 -16.01 22.95
CA ILE A 10 -22.30 -16.75 24.04
C ILE A 10 -23.70 -16.24 24.38
N MET A 11 -23.98 -14.96 24.11
CA MET A 11 -25.28 -14.32 24.31
C MET A 11 -26.18 -14.40 23.06
N HIS A 12 -25.69 -14.98 21.96
CA HIS A 12 -26.38 -15.13 20.68
C HIS A 12 -26.85 -13.82 20.02
N GLN A 13 -26.15 -12.70 20.28
CA GLN A 13 -26.54 -11.38 19.78
C GLN A 13 -25.85 -11.01 18.47
N GLY A 14 -24.65 -11.52 18.25
CA GLY A 14 -23.87 -11.48 17.03
C GLY A 14 -23.84 -12.84 16.34
N LYS A 15 -23.94 -12.83 15.01
CA LYS A 15 -23.90 -14.04 14.18
C LYS A 15 -23.10 -13.79 12.92
N ILE A 16 -22.12 -14.64 12.67
CA ILE A 16 -21.41 -14.74 11.38
C ILE A 16 -21.83 -16.06 10.74
N VAL A 17 -22.34 -15.99 9.50
CA VAL A 17 -22.75 -17.18 8.73
C VAL A 17 -21.92 -17.26 7.46
N VAL A 18 -21.21 -18.36 7.29
CA VAL A 18 -20.45 -18.69 6.08
C VAL A 18 -21.17 -19.83 5.37
N ALA A 19 -21.69 -19.58 4.17
CA ALA A 19 -22.42 -20.55 3.37
C ALA A 19 -21.50 -21.36 2.44
N GLY A 20 -21.98 -22.51 1.96
CA GLY A 20 -21.19 -23.54 1.30
C GLY A 20 -20.35 -23.09 0.10
N ASN A 21 -20.81 -22.12 -0.69
CA ASN A 21 -20.02 -21.54 -1.79
C ASN A 21 -18.78 -20.81 -1.27
N ARG A 22 -18.92 -20.00 -0.22
CA ARG A 22 -17.79 -19.33 0.45
C ARG A 22 -16.87 -20.31 1.18
N ILE A 23 -17.40 -21.43 1.67
CA ILE A 23 -16.58 -22.50 2.27
C ILE A 23 -15.72 -23.18 1.19
N ALA A 24 -16.25 -23.37 -0.02
CA ALA A 24 -15.47 -23.90 -1.14
C ALA A 24 -14.37 -22.93 -1.56
N GLU A 25 -14.70 -21.63 -1.71
CA GLU A 25 -13.73 -20.57 -1.98
C GLU A 25 -12.59 -20.53 -0.95
N LEU A 26 -12.91 -20.64 0.35
CA LEU A 26 -11.90 -20.67 1.41
C LEU A 26 -10.97 -21.89 1.33
N ARG A 27 -11.49 -23.05 0.94
CA ARG A 27 -10.67 -24.26 0.76
C ARG A 27 -9.79 -24.19 -0.48
N ASP A 28 -10.28 -23.56 -1.53
CA ASP A 28 -9.51 -23.36 -2.75
C ASP A 28 -8.44 -22.29 -2.54
N LEU A 29 -8.71 -21.28 -1.70
CA LEU A 29 -7.71 -20.32 -1.25
C LEU A 29 -6.60 -20.99 -0.42
N GLU A 30 -6.95 -21.84 0.56
CA GLU A 30 -5.96 -22.58 1.37
C GLU A 30 -5.07 -23.48 0.48
N ARG A 31 -5.66 -24.11 -0.54
CA ARG A 31 -4.90 -24.90 -1.52
C ARG A 31 -4.02 -24.01 -2.41
N ALA A 32 -4.51 -22.84 -2.80
CA ALA A 32 -3.77 -21.88 -3.58
C ALA A 32 -2.56 -21.37 -2.78
N GLU A 33 -2.74 -20.99 -1.51
CA GLU A 33 -1.67 -20.59 -0.60
C GLU A 33 -0.60 -21.67 -0.45
N ARG A 34 -0.99 -22.95 -0.32
CA ARG A 34 -0.04 -24.07 -0.28
C ARG A 34 0.71 -24.30 -1.60
N SER A 35 0.17 -23.82 -2.72
CA SER A 35 0.78 -23.92 -4.04
C SER A 35 1.52 -22.65 -4.46
N MET A 36 1.41 -21.58 -3.68
CA MET A 36 2.19 -20.37 -3.91
C MET A 36 3.65 -20.71 -3.63
N PRO A 37 4.58 -20.37 -4.54
CA PRO A 37 5.99 -20.53 -4.26
C PRO A 37 6.32 -19.80 -2.97
N THR A 38 7.06 -20.46 -2.08
CA THR A 38 7.65 -19.80 -0.91
C THR A 38 8.55 -18.69 -1.45
N VAL A 39 8.12 -17.45 -1.30
CA VAL A 39 8.94 -16.31 -1.64
C VAL A 39 9.99 -16.25 -0.53
N GLU A 40 11.25 -16.58 -0.84
CA GLU A 40 12.33 -16.30 0.10
C GLU A 40 12.22 -14.81 0.47
N SER A 41 12.18 -14.51 1.77
CA SER A 41 12.18 -13.15 2.30
C SER A 41 13.45 -12.44 1.80
N GLY A 42 13.36 -11.81 0.64
CA GLY A 42 14.38 -10.95 0.11
C GLY A 42 14.37 -9.65 0.89
N GLU A 43 15.55 -9.19 1.31
CA GLU A 43 15.72 -7.81 1.75
C GLU A 43 15.41 -6.90 0.56
N VAL A 44 14.25 -6.25 0.60
CA VAL A 44 13.87 -5.26 -0.40
C VAL A 44 14.03 -3.89 0.24
N ASP A 45 15.00 -3.13 -0.23
CA ASP A 45 15.10 -1.73 0.10
C ASP A 45 13.97 -0.97 -0.60
N LEU A 46 13.10 -0.34 0.19
CA LEU A 46 12.01 0.49 -0.30
C LEU A 46 12.24 1.94 0.11
N LEU A 47 11.83 2.86 -0.75
CA LEU A 47 11.74 4.27 -0.46
C LEU A 47 10.27 4.67 -0.42
N LEU A 48 9.81 5.04 0.76
CA LEU A 48 8.44 5.46 1.03
C LEU A 48 8.40 7.00 1.11
N LYS A 49 7.66 7.64 0.21
CA LYS A 49 7.29 9.06 0.34
C LYS A 49 5.83 9.18 0.76
N HIS A 50 5.57 9.82 1.89
CA HIS A 50 4.21 9.93 2.41
C HIS A 50 3.90 11.28 3.05
N GLY A 51 2.62 11.63 3.12
CA GLY A 51 2.17 12.81 3.86
C GLY A 51 0.69 13.10 3.66
N SER A 52 0.11 13.90 4.56
CA SER A 52 -1.32 14.21 4.54
C SER A 52 -1.56 15.72 4.54
N ILE A 53 -2.41 16.17 3.62
CA ILE A 53 -2.71 17.57 3.36
C ILE A 53 -4.21 17.78 3.50
N GLN A 54 -4.58 18.76 4.32
CA GLN A 54 -6.00 19.00 4.66
C GLN A 54 -6.80 19.54 3.48
N VAL A 55 -6.19 20.35 2.63
CA VAL A 55 -6.83 20.96 1.47
C VAL A 55 -5.82 21.03 0.33
N VAL A 56 -6.16 20.47 -0.82
CA VAL A 56 -5.39 20.55 -2.06
C VAL A 56 -6.26 21.22 -3.11
N HIS A 57 -5.78 22.32 -3.67
CA HIS A 57 -6.44 22.99 -4.78
C HIS A 57 -5.99 22.36 -6.09
N VAL A 58 -6.92 22.15 -7.02
CA VAL A 58 -6.65 21.46 -8.29
C VAL A 58 -7.02 22.45 -9.42
N PRO A 59 -6.17 23.47 -9.68
CA PRO A 59 -6.51 24.68 -10.42
C PRO A 59 -7.14 24.48 -11.82
N LYS A 60 -6.57 23.61 -12.67
CA LYS A 60 -7.01 23.30 -14.03
C LYS A 60 -8.41 22.67 -13.99
N SER A 61 -8.68 21.79 -13.03
CA SER A 61 -10.02 21.21 -12.84
C SER A 61 -11.01 22.10 -12.06
N GLY A 62 -10.52 23.16 -11.40
CA GLY A 62 -11.30 24.04 -10.53
C GLY A 62 -11.79 23.36 -9.24
N MET A 63 -11.28 22.17 -8.90
CA MET A 63 -11.72 21.40 -7.75
C MET A 63 -10.89 21.71 -6.50
N VAL A 64 -11.47 21.43 -5.34
CA VAL A 64 -10.79 21.47 -4.04
C VAL A 64 -10.97 20.12 -3.38
N LEU A 65 -9.87 19.43 -3.12
CA LEU A 65 -9.85 18.13 -2.46
C LEU A 65 -9.57 18.32 -0.97
N GLY A 66 -10.43 17.75 -0.12
CA GLY A 66 -10.23 17.74 1.33
C GLY A 66 -9.55 16.45 1.79
N ARG A 67 -8.61 16.56 2.73
CA ARG A 67 -7.89 15.46 3.39
C ARG A 67 -7.28 14.46 2.42
N VAL A 68 -6.33 14.93 1.62
CA VAL A 68 -5.60 14.10 0.66
C VAL A 68 -4.36 13.54 1.33
N THR A 69 -4.18 12.22 1.23
CA THR A 69 -2.97 11.54 1.69
C THR A 69 -2.23 11.00 0.48
N LEU A 70 -0.94 11.35 0.35
CA LEU A 70 -0.04 10.82 -0.66
C LEU A 70 0.80 9.72 -0.01
N ILE A 71 0.90 8.59 -0.69
CA ILE A 71 1.76 7.46 -0.34
C ILE A 71 2.38 6.99 -1.66
N SER A 72 3.71 7.01 -1.75
CA SER A 72 4.47 6.49 -2.89
C SER A 72 5.54 5.54 -2.37
N LEU A 73 5.64 4.38 -2.99
CA LEU A 73 6.60 3.34 -2.66
C LEU A 73 7.41 3.04 -3.92
N LYS A 74 8.73 3.14 -3.82
CA LYS A 74 9.66 2.81 -4.90
C LYS A 74 10.67 1.79 -4.39
N GLN A 75 10.81 0.67 -5.10
CA GLN A 75 11.90 -0.26 -4.83
C GLN A 75 13.23 0.37 -5.23
N VAL A 76 14.23 0.22 -4.37
CA VAL A 76 15.60 0.67 -4.60
C VAL A 76 16.42 -0.57 -4.92
N ASP A 77 17.19 -0.54 -6.01
CA ASP A 77 18.07 -1.65 -6.36
C ASP A 77 19.20 -1.76 -5.34
N ALA A 78 19.29 -2.91 -4.67
CA ALA A 78 20.36 -3.26 -3.74
C ALA A 78 21.69 -3.38 -4.53
N GLY A 79 22.47 -2.31 -4.56
CA GLY A 79 23.74 -2.26 -5.28
C GLY A 79 24.14 -0.88 -5.79
N VAL A 80 23.22 0.09 -5.78
CA VAL A 80 23.58 1.49 -5.99
C VAL A 80 24.03 2.06 -4.65
N ASN A 81 25.32 1.90 -4.35
CA ASN A 81 26.01 2.75 -3.40
C ASN A 81 26.05 4.15 -4.01
N ASP A 82 24.94 4.89 -3.88
CA ASP A 82 24.97 6.32 -4.06
C ASP A 82 25.59 6.92 -2.80
N ASP A 83 26.91 6.76 -2.70
CA ASP A 83 27.75 7.42 -1.72
C ASP A 83 27.75 8.92 -2.05
N GLY A 84 26.65 9.61 -1.69
CA GLY A 84 26.70 11.04 -1.43
C GLY A 84 25.83 11.98 -2.25
N ASP A 85 24.84 11.52 -3.02
CA ASP A 85 23.81 12.45 -3.50
C ASP A 85 22.57 12.39 -2.60
N ASP A 86 22.15 13.58 -2.16
CA ASP A 86 20.85 13.83 -1.55
C ASP A 86 19.82 12.96 -2.27
N ILE A 87 19.11 12.08 -1.55
CA ILE A 87 17.86 11.49 -2.04
C ILE A 87 16.94 12.69 -2.25
N ALA A 88 17.03 13.28 -3.44
CA ALA A 88 16.31 14.49 -3.76
C ALA A 88 14.85 14.09 -3.71
N ASP A 89 14.11 14.66 -2.78
CA ASP A 89 12.69 14.38 -2.59
C ASP A 89 11.89 14.47 -3.91
N ASP A 90 12.40 15.17 -4.92
CA ASP A 90 11.78 15.30 -6.24
C ASP A 90 11.86 14.03 -7.12
N ASP A 91 12.79 13.10 -6.86
CA ASP A 91 13.13 12.05 -7.83
C ASP A 91 12.30 10.75 -7.69
N ILE A 92 11.53 10.62 -6.61
CA ILE A 92 10.67 9.44 -6.38
C ILE A 92 9.46 9.44 -7.32
N LEU A 93 8.95 10.63 -7.65
CA LEU A 93 7.75 10.82 -8.47
C LEU A 93 8.03 11.56 -9.78
N ALA A 94 9.28 11.94 -10.04
CA ALA A 94 9.71 12.54 -11.31
C ALA A 94 9.29 11.64 -12.49
N GLY A 95 8.65 12.22 -13.51
CA GLY A 95 8.21 11.51 -14.71
C GLY A 95 6.89 10.74 -14.61
N TYR A 96 6.35 10.46 -13.40
CA TYR A 96 5.07 9.74 -13.26
C TYR A 96 3.84 10.63 -13.48
N PHE A 97 3.97 11.93 -13.21
CA PHE A 97 2.86 12.89 -13.27
C PHE A 97 3.20 14.17 -14.08
N ASP A 98 4.17 14.04 -15.00
CA ASP A 98 4.59 15.14 -15.88
C ASP A 98 3.72 15.26 -17.13
N GLY A 99 2.72 14.37 -17.30
CA GLY A 99 1.78 14.40 -18.40
C GLY A 99 0.64 15.39 -18.18
N ASP A 100 0.24 16.11 -19.22
CA ASP A 100 -1.00 16.90 -19.19
C ASP A 100 -2.27 16.02 -19.21
N GLU A 101 -2.13 14.70 -19.36
CA GLU A 101 -3.23 13.72 -19.41
C GLU A 101 -3.65 13.16 -18.03
N ASP A 102 -2.90 13.46 -16.96
CA ASP A 102 -3.09 12.83 -15.65
C ASP A 102 -4.32 13.32 -14.87
N GLY A 103 -5.09 14.23 -15.47
CA GLY A 103 -6.37 14.72 -14.97
C GLY A 103 -6.28 15.32 -13.57
N VAL A 104 -7.36 15.18 -12.79
CA VAL A 104 -7.48 15.71 -11.43
C VAL A 104 -6.45 15.07 -10.48
N LEU A 105 -6.10 13.79 -10.69
CA LEU A 105 -5.16 13.06 -9.83
C LEU A 105 -3.74 13.58 -9.99
N GLY A 106 -3.23 13.63 -11.22
CA GLY A 106 -1.87 14.13 -11.46
C GLY A 106 -1.73 15.59 -11.09
N GLU A 107 -2.77 16.39 -11.31
CA GLU A 107 -2.78 17.78 -10.85
C GLU A 107 -2.74 17.89 -9.31
N ALA A 108 -3.51 17.07 -8.60
CA ALA A 108 -3.47 17.06 -7.14
C ALA A 108 -2.10 16.60 -6.61
N VAL A 109 -1.50 15.56 -7.20
CA VAL A 109 -0.16 15.09 -6.82
C VAL A 109 0.88 16.17 -7.10
N LYS A 110 0.81 16.83 -8.26
CA LYS A 110 1.71 17.93 -8.62
C LYS A 110 1.60 19.09 -7.62
N GLU A 111 0.38 19.52 -7.29
CA GLU A 111 0.15 20.55 -6.28
C GLU A 111 0.73 20.14 -4.90
N MET A 112 0.52 18.89 -4.49
CA MET A 112 1.08 18.39 -3.23
C MET A 112 2.61 18.41 -3.23
N LEU A 113 3.24 18.07 -4.36
CA LEU A 113 4.70 18.06 -4.51
C LEU A 113 5.32 19.45 -4.66
N THR A 114 4.62 20.42 -5.26
CA THR A 114 5.14 21.77 -5.45
C THR A 114 4.86 22.67 -4.25
N THR A 115 3.62 22.68 -3.76
CA THR A 115 3.14 23.65 -2.77
C THR A 115 3.23 23.12 -1.35
N HIS A 116 3.17 21.81 -1.18
CA HIS A 116 3.10 21.16 0.13
C HIS A 116 4.24 20.17 0.40
N LYS A 117 5.34 20.27 -0.36
CA LYS A 117 6.54 19.42 -0.22
C LYS A 117 7.01 19.26 1.21
N TYR A 118 7.02 20.35 1.99
CA TYR A 118 7.44 20.39 3.39
C TYR A 118 6.58 19.55 4.34
N ARG A 119 5.42 19.06 3.89
CA ARG A 119 4.52 18.16 4.65
C ARG A 119 4.67 16.70 4.22
N LEU A 120 5.51 16.42 3.24
CA LEU A 120 5.83 15.09 2.78
C LEU A 120 7.15 14.67 3.42
N SER A 121 7.20 13.43 3.88
CA SER A 121 8.41 12.80 4.41
C SER A 121 8.79 11.62 3.56
N THR A 122 10.10 11.47 3.34
CA THR A 122 10.69 10.33 2.67
C THR A 122 11.36 9.44 3.72
N THR A 123 11.14 8.13 3.68
CA THR A 123 11.71 7.15 4.62
C THR A 123 12.18 5.94 3.84
N ARG A 124 13.42 5.51 4.09
CA ARG A 124 13.96 4.26 3.57
C ARG A 124 13.55 3.12 4.52
N ILE A 125 12.96 2.07 3.97
CA ILE A 125 12.55 0.86 4.67
C ILE A 125 13.48 -0.23 4.15
N SER A 126 14.42 -0.63 5.00
CA SER A 126 15.43 -1.66 4.70
C SER A 126 15.24 -2.92 5.54
N ASP A 127 14.32 -2.88 6.51
CA ASP A 127 14.05 -4.02 7.36
C ASP A 127 13.33 -5.12 6.56
N PRO A 128 13.63 -6.40 6.81
CA PRO A 128 12.84 -7.49 6.26
C PRO A 128 11.38 -7.25 6.64
N ILE A 129 10.48 -7.29 5.65
CA ILE A 129 9.05 -7.33 5.92
C ILE A 129 8.84 -8.63 6.68
N ILE A 130 8.76 -8.54 8.01
CA ILE A 130 8.52 -9.68 8.88
C ILE A 130 7.21 -10.27 8.41
N GLU A 131 7.27 -11.41 7.72
CA GLU A 131 6.11 -12.28 7.62
C GLU A 131 5.65 -12.50 9.05
N ILE A 132 4.42 -12.09 9.35
CA ILE A 132 3.75 -12.56 10.55
C ILE A 132 3.51 -14.05 10.29
N GLY A 133 4.55 -14.85 10.51
CA GLY A 133 4.50 -16.29 10.48
C GLY A 133 3.40 -16.70 11.44
N GLY A 134 2.34 -17.30 10.88
CA GLY A 134 1.36 -18.00 11.67
C GLY A 134 2.09 -19.01 12.57
N PRO A 135 1.54 -19.31 13.76
CA PRO A 135 2.18 -20.26 14.66
C PRO A 135 2.38 -21.59 13.93
N GLU A 136 3.64 -21.96 13.72
CA GLU A 136 4.01 -23.33 13.39
C GLU A 136 3.74 -24.18 14.63
N ASP A 137 2.63 -24.93 14.60
CA ASP A 137 2.31 -25.92 15.62
C ASP A 137 3.28 -27.13 15.51
N GLN A 138 3.81 -27.49 16.68
CA GLN A 138 4.61 -28.69 16.98
C GLN A 138 3.84 -30.00 16.79
#